data_AF-A0A963L9S2-F1
#
_entry.id   AF-A0A963L9S2-F1
#
_cell.length_a   1.000
_cell.length_b   1.000
_cell.length_c   1.000
_cell.angle_alpha   90.00
_cell.angle_beta   90.00
_cell.angle_gamma   90.00
#
_symmetry.space_group_name_H-M   'P 1'
#
loop_
_entity.id
_entity.type
_entity.pdbx_description
1 polymer ?
#
loop_
_entity_poly.entity_id
_entity_poly.type
_entity_poly.pdbx_seq_one_letter_code
_entity_poly.pdbx_strand_id
1 'polypeptide(L)'
;KADEVIWVDAPGWLRGGSYLVARKIQMHLETWDRTSLKGQEDTFGRTRPGGAPLGSKAEFDAADVDARDARGEHVIPATSHMGLSRRSGFQMLRRSYSFSSGIDPKTGQFDAGLLFVSFQKSPAQFIGVQSALGRIDRMNEYITHVGSGLFACFGGVNEDSYIGQALLETRQG
;
A
#
# COMPACT_ATOMS: atom_id res chain seq x y z
N LYS A 1 18.14 -3.43 -1.97
CA LYS A 1 16.70 -3.10 -2.10
C LYS A 1 15.93 -3.28 -0.80
N ALA A 2 15.75 -4.49 -0.25
CA ALA A 2 15.02 -4.66 1.01
C ALA A 2 15.67 -3.84 2.16
N ASP A 3 16.99 -3.91 2.31
CA ASP A 3 17.73 -3.19 3.35
C ASP A 3 17.67 -1.66 3.24
N GLU A 4 17.44 -1.13 2.04
CA GLU A 4 17.31 0.31 1.80
C GLU A 4 15.90 0.81 2.14
N VAL A 5 14.90 -0.07 2.04
CA VAL A 5 13.47 0.29 2.04
C VAL A 5 12.76 -0.11 3.32
N ILE A 6 13.18 -1.20 3.98
CA ILE A 6 12.43 -1.86 5.05
C ILE A 6 13.09 -1.70 6.41
N TRP A 7 14.39 -1.97 6.52
CA TRP A 7 15.07 -2.10 7.80
C TRP A 7 15.67 -0.78 8.29
N VAL A 8 15.44 -0.45 9.56
CA VAL A 8 16.05 0.69 10.26
C VAL A 8 17.53 0.38 10.52
N ASP A 9 18.43 1.22 10.02
CA ASP A 9 19.88 1.11 10.20
C ASP A 9 20.46 2.13 11.18
N ALA A 10 19.68 3.16 11.54
CA ALA A 10 20.05 4.17 12.50
C ALA A 10 20.38 3.52 13.87
N PRO A 11 21.41 4.01 14.59
CA PRO A 11 21.71 3.56 15.95
C PRO A 11 20.50 3.77 16.88
N GLY A 12 20.29 2.82 17.80
CA GLY A 12 19.22 2.88 18.79
C GLY A 12 18.47 1.56 18.91
N TRP A 13 17.45 1.54 19.76
CA TRP A 13 16.68 0.34 20.10
C TRP A 13 15.89 -0.27 18.94
N LEU A 14 15.66 0.49 17.86
CA LEU A 14 14.93 0.03 16.68
C LEU A 14 15.87 -0.45 15.55
N ARG A 15 17.19 -0.42 15.72
CA ARG A 15 18.13 -0.91 14.70
C ARG A 15 17.81 -2.38 14.35
N GLY A 16 17.76 -2.68 13.05
CA GLY A 16 17.35 -3.98 12.52
C GLY A 16 15.84 -4.24 12.57
N GLY A 17 15.05 -3.29 13.09
CA GLY A 17 13.58 -3.31 13.07
C GLY A 17 13.00 -2.62 11.84
N SER A 18 11.68 -2.40 11.85
CA SER A 18 10.92 -1.74 10.77
C SER A 18 9.73 -0.97 11.35
N TYR A 19 9.16 -0.05 10.59
CA TYR A 19 7.84 0.51 10.89
C TYR A 19 6.77 -0.28 10.15
N LEU A 20 5.69 -0.65 10.86
CA LEU A 20 4.51 -1.29 10.29
C LEU A 20 3.37 -0.29 10.24
N VAL A 21 2.71 -0.16 9.08
CA VAL A 21 1.41 0.50 8.97
C VAL A 21 0.34 -0.53 8.69
N ALA A 22 -0.72 -0.53 9.50
CA ALA A 22 -1.92 -1.31 9.29
C ALA A 22 -3.09 -0.38 8.93
N ARG A 23 -3.86 -0.72 7.90
CA ARG A 23 -5.12 -0.04 7.55
C ARG A 23 -6.20 -1.09 7.31
N LYS A 24 -7.36 -0.94 7.96
CA LYS A 24 -8.57 -1.66 7.54
C LYS A 24 -9.23 -0.80 6.45
N ILE A 25 -9.24 -1.30 5.22
CA ILE A 25 -9.78 -0.62 4.04
C ILE A 25 -11.01 -1.40 3.59
N GLN A 26 -12.19 -0.84 3.81
CA GLN A 26 -13.44 -1.40 3.31
C GLN A 26 -13.56 -1.12 1.80
N MET A 27 -14.05 -2.09 1.03
CA MET A 27 -14.32 -1.95 -0.40
C MET A 27 -15.83 -1.83 -0.64
N HIS A 28 -16.23 -0.87 -1.46
CA HIS A 28 -17.61 -0.67 -1.91
C HIS A 28 -17.88 -1.59 -3.12
N LEU A 29 -18.04 -2.89 -2.83
CA LEU A 29 -18.12 -3.94 -3.87
C LEU A 29 -19.24 -3.71 -4.88
N GLU A 30 -20.41 -3.25 -4.43
CA GLU A 30 -21.55 -2.99 -5.32
C GLU A 30 -21.25 -1.89 -6.36
N THR A 31 -20.58 -0.82 -5.92
CA THR A 31 -20.15 0.28 -6.80
C THR A 31 -19.06 -0.20 -7.74
N TRP A 32 -18.11 -0.98 -7.23
CA TRP A 32 -17.00 -1.53 -8.01
C TRP A 32 -17.48 -2.49 -9.11
N ASP A 33 -18.40 -3.40 -8.80
CA ASP A 33 -18.89 -4.43 -9.72
C ASP A 33 -19.71 -3.85 -10.87
N ARG A 34 -20.30 -2.66 -10.69
CA ARG A 34 -21.00 -1.93 -11.76
C ARG A 34 -20.07 -1.13 -12.67
N THR A 35 -18.79 -1.01 -12.31
CA THR A 35 -17.81 -0.27 -13.10
C THR A 35 -17.38 -1.10 -14.31
N SER A 36 -17.37 -0.48 -15.49
CA SER A 36 -16.92 -1.16 -16.72
C SER A 36 -15.48 -1.69 -16.58
N LEU A 37 -15.15 -2.77 -17.31
CA LEU A 37 -13.79 -3.33 -17.30
C LEU A 37 -12.72 -2.25 -17.59
N LYS A 38 -12.95 -1.40 -18.59
CA LYS A 38 -12.04 -0.29 -18.91
C LYS A 38 -11.88 0.67 -17.74
N GLY A 39 -12.98 1.02 -17.06
CA GLY A 39 -12.95 1.87 -15.87
C GLY A 39 -12.17 1.24 -14.71
N GLN A 40 -12.32 -0.07 -14.49
CA GLN A 40 -11.56 -0.80 -13.47
C GLN A 40 -10.05 -0.80 -13.80
N GLU A 41 -9.69 -1.09 -15.04
CA GLU A 41 -8.30 -1.09 -15.50
C GLU A 41 -7.68 0.31 -15.46
N ASP A 42 -8.44 1.35 -15.80
CA ASP A 42 -8.03 2.74 -15.71
C ASP A 42 -7.91 3.26 -14.27
N THR A 43 -8.65 2.68 -13.35
CA THR A 43 -8.56 2.95 -11.91
C THR A 43 -7.27 2.36 -11.35
N PHE A 44 -6.96 1.11 -11.69
CA PHE A 44 -5.73 0.46 -11.22
C PHE A 44 -4.47 0.90 -11.97
N GLY A 45 -4.57 1.15 -13.28
CA GLY A 45 -3.42 1.33 -14.19
C GLY A 45 -2.82 0.01 -14.69
N ARG A 46 -3.55 -1.11 -14.58
CA ARG A 46 -3.16 -2.46 -14.98
C ARG A 46 -4.33 -3.21 -15.61
N THR A 47 -4.04 -4.14 -16.51
CA THR A 47 -5.04 -5.05 -17.08
C THR A 47 -5.56 -6.00 -16.00
N ARG A 48 -6.87 -6.29 -15.99
CA ARG A 48 -7.47 -7.17 -14.97
C ARG A 48 -7.09 -8.65 -15.12
N PRO A 49 -7.08 -9.26 -16.33
CA PRO A 49 -6.82 -10.70 -16.45
C PRO A 49 -5.36 -11.09 -16.21
N GLY A 50 -4.41 -10.29 -16.72
CA GLY A 50 -2.98 -10.63 -16.72
C GLY A 50 -2.11 -9.73 -15.83
N GLY A 51 -2.69 -8.72 -15.19
CA GLY A 51 -1.96 -7.81 -14.31
C GLY A 51 -0.93 -6.92 -14.98
N ALA A 52 -0.76 -6.95 -16.31
CA ALA A 52 0.22 -6.12 -17.02
C ALA A 52 -0.07 -4.62 -16.81
N PRO A 53 0.95 -3.76 -16.70
CA PRO A 53 0.77 -2.31 -16.85
C PRO A 53 0.02 -2.01 -18.15
N LEU A 54 -0.87 -1.01 -18.15
CA LEU A 54 -1.53 -0.60 -19.40
C LEU A 54 -0.49 -0.24 -20.46
N GLY A 55 -0.68 -0.74 -21.69
CA GLY A 55 0.29 -0.62 -22.78
C GLY A 55 1.41 -1.68 -22.79
N SER A 56 1.47 -2.58 -21.81
CA SER A 56 2.44 -3.69 -21.73
C SER A 56 1.78 -5.05 -21.94
N LYS A 57 2.56 -6.15 -21.90
CA LYS A 57 2.08 -7.51 -22.21
C LYS A 57 2.01 -8.43 -21.00
N ALA A 58 2.98 -8.37 -20.10
CA ALA A 58 3.09 -9.27 -18.95
C ALA A 58 3.07 -8.53 -17.62
N GLU A 59 2.69 -9.24 -16.55
CA GLU A 59 2.55 -8.69 -15.20
C GLU A 59 3.83 -7.98 -14.70
N PHE A 60 4.99 -8.55 -15.02
CA PHE A 60 6.30 -8.10 -14.58
C PHE A 60 6.98 -7.11 -15.53
N ASP A 61 6.30 -6.70 -16.60
CA ASP A 61 6.82 -5.66 -17.48
C ASP A 61 7.00 -4.33 -16.71
N ALA A 62 7.99 -3.56 -17.14
CA ALA A 62 8.24 -2.24 -16.57
C ALA A 62 7.04 -1.33 -16.83
N ALA A 63 6.52 -0.71 -15.77
CA ALA A 63 5.46 0.29 -15.88
C ALA A 63 6.08 1.65 -16.21
N ASP A 64 6.06 2.05 -17.47
CA ASP A 64 6.40 3.40 -17.89
C ASP A 64 5.21 4.34 -17.63
N VAL A 65 5.23 5.00 -16.48
CA VAL A 65 4.14 5.87 -16.03
C VAL A 65 4.11 7.23 -16.73
N ASP A 66 5.13 7.54 -17.54
CA ASP A 66 5.25 8.79 -18.29
C ASP A 66 4.97 8.62 -19.79
N ALA A 67 4.88 7.37 -20.27
CA ALA A 67 4.48 7.01 -21.62
C ALA A 67 3.19 7.73 -22.06
N ARG A 68 3.23 8.27 -23.28
CA ARG A 68 2.13 8.97 -23.93
C ARG A 68 1.66 8.24 -25.17
N ASP A 69 0.36 8.31 -25.45
CA ASP A 69 -0.22 7.84 -26.70
C ASP A 69 -0.06 8.88 -27.83
N ALA A 70 -0.56 8.56 -29.02
CA ALA A 70 -0.51 9.43 -30.18
C ALA A 70 -1.29 10.76 -30.02
N ARG A 71 -2.14 10.87 -28.99
CA ARG A 71 -2.91 12.07 -28.66
C ARG A 71 -2.23 12.91 -27.57
N GLY A 72 -1.10 12.45 -27.04
CA GLY A 72 -0.39 13.10 -25.92
C GLY A 72 -0.93 12.74 -24.54
N GLU A 73 -1.90 11.82 -24.46
CA GLU A 73 -2.49 11.40 -23.20
C GLU A 73 -1.63 10.30 -22.55
N HIS A 74 -1.63 10.21 -21.22
CA HIS A 74 -0.90 9.13 -20.56
C HIS A 74 -1.49 7.76 -20.91
N VAL A 75 -0.63 6.81 -21.29
CA VAL A 75 -1.01 5.41 -21.50
C VAL A 75 -1.53 4.78 -20.20
N ILE A 76 -0.84 5.05 -19.08
CA ILE A 76 -1.30 4.72 -17.72
C ILE A 76 -1.90 6.00 -17.12
N PRO A 77 -3.22 6.07 -16.85
CA PRO A 77 -3.85 7.32 -16.43
C PRO A 77 -3.12 8.03 -15.28
N ALA A 78 -3.02 9.36 -15.36
CA ALA A 78 -2.33 10.18 -14.36
C ALA A 78 -2.89 9.97 -12.93
N THR A 79 -4.19 9.65 -12.85
CA THR A 79 -4.98 9.42 -11.64
C THR A 79 -5.14 7.94 -11.26
N SER A 80 -4.49 7.02 -11.98
CA SER A 80 -4.53 5.60 -11.65
C SER A 80 -3.75 5.30 -10.38
N HIS A 81 -4.24 4.35 -9.58
CA HIS A 81 -3.68 3.96 -8.30
C HIS A 81 -2.20 3.56 -8.41
N MET A 82 -1.86 2.71 -9.39
CA MET A 82 -0.48 2.27 -9.62
C MET A 82 0.40 3.41 -10.13
N GLY A 83 -0.12 4.26 -11.03
CA GLY A 83 0.60 5.40 -11.57
C GLY A 83 0.98 6.43 -10.50
N LEU A 84 0.03 6.80 -9.65
CA LEU A 84 0.26 7.70 -8.50
C LEU A 84 1.25 7.10 -7.50
N SER A 85 1.05 5.82 -7.15
CA SER A 85 1.95 5.10 -6.24
C SER A 85 3.39 5.11 -6.75
N ARG A 86 3.60 4.85 -8.05
CA ARG A 86 4.92 4.87 -8.70
C ARG A 86 5.53 6.27 -8.72
N ARG A 87 4.77 7.29 -9.15
CA ARG A 87 5.24 8.68 -9.23
C ARG A 87 5.58 9.30 -7.87
N SER A 88 5.06 8.73 -6.77
CA SER A 88 5.44 9.18 -5.43
C SER A 88 6.94 8.99 -5.12
N GLY A 89 7.62 8.08 -5.83
CA GLY A 89 9.04 7.76 -5.61
C GLY A 89 9.31 6.94 -4.35
N PHE A 90 8.31 6.72 -3.49
CA PHE A 90 8.46 5.95 -2.26
C PHE A 90 8.16 4.47 -2.48
N GLN A 91 8.86 3.62 -1.73
CA GLN A 91 8.67 2.18 -1.75
C GLN A 91 8.33 1.68 -0.35
N MET A 92 7.61 0.56 -0.28
CA MET A 92 7.32 -0.17 0.94
C MET A 92 7.07 -1.64 0.58
N LEU A 93 7.27 -2.54 1.54
CA LEU A 93 6.84 -3.93 1.39
C LEU A 93 5.37 -4.02 1.79
N ARG A 94 4.48 -4.34 0.84
CA ARG A 94 3.07 -4.64 1.15
C ARG A 94 2.91 -6.14 1.40
N ARG A 95 2.30 -6.51 2.53
CA ARG A 95 1.99 -7.90 2.92
C ARG A 95 0.56 -7.98 3.49
N SER A 96 -0.37 -7.57 2.64
CA SER A 96 -1.78 -7.37 2.99
C SER A 96 -2.60 -8.67 2.91
N TYR A 97 -3.77 -8.67 3.53
CA TYR A 97 -4.72 -9.78 3.53
C TYR A 97 -6.13 -9.27 3.19
N SER A 98 -6.92 -10.07 2.47
CA SER A 98 -8.36 -9.77 2.32
C SER A 98 -9.11 -10.07 3.62
N PHE A 99 -10.19 -9.35 3.87
CA PHE A 99 -11.14 -9.71 4.93
C PHE A 99 -12.58 -9.72 4.40
N SER A 100 -13.41 -10.53 5.05
CA SER A 100 -14.86 -10.54 4.89
C SER A 100 -15.47 -10.87 6.26
N SER A 101 -16.30 -9.98 6.76
CA SER A 101 -16.85 -10.00 8.12
C SER A 101 -18.38 -9.91 8.12
N GLY A 102 -19.01 -10.30 7.02
CA GLY A 102 -20.46 -10.32 6.86
C GLY A 102 -21.01 -9.02 6.29
N ILE A 103 -22.18 -8.62 6.78
CA ILE A 103 -22.92 -7.43 6.35
C ILE A 103 -23.02 -6.49 7.54
N ASP A 104 -22.73 -5.20 7.31
CA ASP A 104 -22.95 -4.16 8.31
C ASP A 104 -24.46 -3.97 8.54
N PRO A 105 -24.97 -4.23 9.75
CA PRO A 105 -26.41 -4.16 10.03
C PRO A 105 -26.98 -2.74 9.92
N LYS A 106 -26.14 -1.68 9.94
CA LYS A 106 -26.59 -0.29 9.82
C LYS A 106 -26.72 0.16 8.37
N THR A 107 -25.78 -0.25 7.53
CA THR A 107 -25.69 0.23 6.13
C THR A 107 -26.19 -0.79 5.12
N GLY A 108 -26.30 -2.07 5.51
CA GLY A 108 -26.64 -3.18 4.61
C GLY A 108 -25.52 -3.55 3.64
N GLN A 109 -24.35 -2.90 3.74
CA GLN A 109 -23.21 -3.11 2.86
C GLN A 109 -22.34 -4.27 3.36
N PHE A 110 -21.60 -4.91 2.44
CA PHE A 110 -20.60 -5.91 2.83
C PHE A 110 -19.49 -5.27 3.68
N ASP A 111 -19.20 -5.84 4.86
CA ASP A 111 -17.97 -5.54 5.61
C ASP A 111 -16.84 -6.42 5.05
N ALA A 112 -16.37 -6.06 3.86
CA ALA A 112 -15.31 -6.76 3.16
C ALA A 112 -14.30 -5.76 2.56
N GLY A 113 -13.07 -6.20 2.35
CA GLY A 113 -12.03 -5.38 1.76
C GLY A 113 -10.62 -5.89 2.05
N LEU A 114 -9.70 -4.98 2.37
CA LEU A 114 -8.28 -5.25 2.57
C LEU A 114 -7.81 -4.83 3.97
N LEU A 115 -7.21 -5.77 4.70
CA LEU A 115 -6.28 -5.48 5.78
C LEU A 115 -4.94 -5.15 5.13
N PHE A 116 -4.75 -3.88 4.81
CA PHE A 116 -3.51 -3.40 4.26
C PHE A 116 -2.44 -3.40 5.35
N VAL A 117 -1.34 -4.10 5.11
CA VAL A 117 -0.17 -4.12 5.99
C VAL A 117 1.04 -3.78 5.16
N SER A 118 1.81 -2.79 5.60
CA SER A 118 3.10 -2.46 4.99
C SER A 118 4.22 -2.34 5.99
N PHE A 119 5.42 -2.65 5.52
CA PHE A 119 6.68 -2.48 6.24
C PHE A 119 7.58 -1.51 5.48
N GLN A 120 8.18 -0.59 6.23
CA GLN A 120 9.06 0.45 5.71
C GLN A 120 10.06 0.93 6.76
N LYS A 121 11.21 1.40 6.29
CA LYS A 121 12.31 1.93 7.10
C LYS A 121 11.96 3.23 7.81
N SER A 122 11.05 4.03 7.25
CA SER A 122 10.51 5.23 7.88
C SER A 122 9.02 5.39 7.60
N PRO A 123 8.20 5.86 8.57
CA PRO A 123 6.80 6.19 8.33
C PRO A 123 6.59 7.19 7.18
N ALA A 124 7.60 8.03 6.90
CA ALA A 124 7.57 9.00 5.81
C ALA A 124 7.30 8.34 4.44
N GLN A 125 7.78 7.11 4.22
CA GLN A 125 7.52 6.37 2.98
C GLN A 125 6.03 6.09 2.79
N PHE A 126 5.34 5.61 3.82
CA PHE A 126 3.90 5.39 3.76
C PHE A 126 3.13 6.70 3.60
N ILE A 127 3.50 7.72 4.37
CA ILE A 127 2.86 9.05 4.32
C ILE A 127 2.99 9.67 2.93
N GLY A 128 4.17 9.55 2.30
CA GLY A 128 4.42 10.06 0.95
C GLY A 128 3.54 9.39 -0.09
N VAL A 129 3.41 8.06 -0.08
CA VAL A 129 2.49 7.34 -0.98
C VAL A 129 1.04 7.74 -0.69
N GLN A 130 0.59 7.66 0.57
CA GLN A 130 -0.80 7.94 0.92
C GLN A 130 -1.21 9.37 0.60
N SER A 131 -0.29 10.34 0.73
CA SER A 131 -0.51 11.74 0.36
C SER A 131 -0.64 11.96 -1.14
N ALA A 132 0.11 11.18 -1.95
CA ALA A 132 -0.05 11.18 -3.41
C ALA A 132 -1.41 10.60 -3.83
N LEU A 133 -1.84 9.51 -3.18
CA LEU A 133 -3.12 8.85 -3.46
C LEU A 133 -4.32 9.68 -3.00
N GLY A 134 -4.28 10.22 -1.78
CA GLY A 134 -5.40 10.94 -1.18
C GLY A 134 -5.83 12.22 -1.92
N ARG A 135 -5.02 12.71 -2.87
CA ARG A 135 -5.33 13.90 -3.67
C ARG A 135 -6.29 13.62 -4.82
N ILE A 136 -6.00 12.59 -5.63
CA ILE A 136 -6.65 12.40 -6.94
C ILE A 136 -6.77 10.92 -7.37
N ASP A 137 -6.50 9.96 -6.47
CA ASP A 137 -6.61 8.54 -6.81
C ASP A 137 -8.07 8.15 -7.09
N ARG A 138 -8.30 7.58 -8.28
CA ARG A 138 -9.61 7.03 -8.69
C ARG A 138 -10.09 5.93 -7.74
N MET A 139 -9.19 5.19 -7.09
CA MET A 139 -9.56 4.14 -6.15
C MET A 139 -10.40 4.67 -4.97
N ASN A 140 -10.26 5.95 -4.61
CA ASN A 140 -10.96 6.56 -3.49
C ASN A 140 -12.49 6.56 -3.66
N GLU A 141 -13.01 6.38 -4.88
CA GLU A 141 -14.45 6.18 -5.13
C GLU A 141 -14.96 4.83 -4.62
N TYR A 142 -14.08 3.83 -4.52
CA TYR A 142 -14.43 2.44 -4.26
C TYR A 142 -13.95 1.92 -2.90
N ILE A 143 -13.24 2.73 -2.12
CA ILE A 143 -12.70 2.32 -0.83
C ILE A 143 -12.92 3.36 0.26
N THR A 144 -13.08 2.87 1.49
CA THR A 144 -13.06 3.71 2.69
C THR A 144 -12.06 3.15 3.69
N HIS A 145 -11.19 4.01 4.23
CA HIS A 145 -10.31 3.65 5.34
C HIS A 145 -11.08 3.72 6.67
N VAL A 146 -11.34 2.58 7.28
CA VAL A 146 -12.15 2.46 8.52
C VAL A 146 -11.34 2.10 9.76
N GLY A 147 -10.03 1.89 9.62
CA GLY A 147 -9.13 1.62 10.73
C GLY A 147 -7.66 1.91 10.37
N SER A 148 -6.85 2.26 11.37
CA SER A 148 -5.45 2.61 11.20
C SER A 148 -4.61 2.25 12.42
N GLY A 149 -3.35 1.86 12.18
CA GLY A 149 -2.33 1.73 13.22
C GLY A 149 -0.93 1.93 12.64
N LEU A 150 -0.03 2.50 13.45
CA LEU A 150 1.39 2.65 13.15
C LEU A 150 2.17 2.04 14.32
N PHE A 151 3.08 1.13 14.02
CA PHE A 151 3.81 0.38 15.02
C PHE A 151 5.30 0.37 14.69
N ALA A 152 6.14 0.38 15.74
CA ALA A 152 7.56 0.05 15.63
C ALA A 152 7.70 -1.46 15.85
N CYS A 153 8.19 -2.17 14.84
CA CYS A 153 8.51 -3.58 14.92
C CYS A 153 9.98 -3.72 15.28
N PHE A 154 10.25 -4.30 16.45
CA PHE A 154 11.62 -4.53 16.93
C PHE A 154 12.44 -5.38 15.96
N GLY A 155 13.76 -5.23 16.03
CA GLY A 155 14.69 -6.13 15.36
C GLY A 155 14.60 -7.55 15.91
N GLY A 156 15.27 -8.48 15.21
CA GLY A 156 15.40 -9.86 15.65
C GLY A 156 16.15 -9.99 16.98
N VAL A 157 16.08 -11.19 17.56
CA VAL A 157 16.71 -11.55 18.84
C VAL A 157 17.73 -12.66 18.64
N ASN A 158 18.73 -12.70 19.52
CA ASN A 158 19.62 -13.84 19.71
C ASN A 158 19.04 -14.80 20.76
N GLU A 159 19.62 -16.00 20.89
CA GLU A 159 19.15 -17.07 21.80
C GLU A 159 18.98 -16.60 23.26
N ASP A 160 19.88 -15.75 23.76
CA ASP A 160 19.88 -15.25 25.14
C ASP A 160 19.15 -13.90 25.32
N SER A 161 18.29 -13.50 24.38
CA SER A 161 17.61 -12.19 24.40
C SER A 161 16.11 -12.28 24.06
N TYR A 162 15.35 -11.23 24.38
CA TYR A 162 13.91 -11.16 24.08
C TYR A 162 13.53 -9.95 23.22
N ILE A 163 12.36 -10.06 22.57
CA ILE A 163 11.87 -9.04 21.64
C ILE A 163 11.64 -7.72 22.39
N GLY A 164 12.29 -6.65 21.92
CA GLY A 164 12.18 -5.33 22.54
C GLY A 164 13.14 -5.08 23.70
N GLN A 165 14.02 -6.03 24.05
CA GLN A 165 15.01 -5.88 25.12
C GLN A 165 15.83 -4.59 25.00
N ALA A 166 16.30 -4.27 23.78
CA ALA A 166 17.07 -3.04 23.53
C ALA A 166 16.31 -1.76 23.88
N LEU A 167 14.97 -1.73 23.81
CA LEU A 167 14.17 -0.58 24.25
C LEU A 167 13.96 -0.62 25.77
N LEU A 168 13.60 -1.78 26.30
CA LEU A 168 13.10 -1.93 27.67
C LEU A 168 14.19 -1.88 28.73
N GLU A 169 15.42 -2.23 28.38
CA GLU A 169 16.58 -2.20 29.30
C GLU A 169 17.51 -1.00 29.07
N THR A 170 17.28 -0.20 28.02
CA THR A 170 17.98 1.07 27.87
C THR A 170 17.56 1.97 29.03
N ARG A 171 18.44 2.14 30.03
CA ARG A 171 18.26 3.11 31.10
C ARG A 171 18.10 4.49 30.46
N GLN A 172 16.96 5.13 30.69
CA GLN A 172 16.84 6.58 30.50
C GLN A 172 17.85 7.21 31.46
N GLY A 173 18.94 7.73 30.91
CA GLY A 173 19.85 8.60 31.63
C GLY A 173 19.18 9.93 31.93
#